data_AF-A0AAD8YJ46-F1
#
_entry.id   AF-A0AAD8YJ46-F1
#
_cell.length_a   1.000
_cell.length_b   1.000
_cell.length_c   1.000
_cell.angle_alpha   90.00
_cell.angle_beta   90.00
_cell.angle_gamma   90.00
#
_symmetry.space_group_name_H-M   'P 1'
#
loop_
_entity.id
_entity.type
_entity.pdbx_description
1 polymer ?
#
loop_
_entity_poly.entity_id
_entity_poly.type
_entity_poly.pdbx_seq_one_letter_code
_entity_poly.pdbx_strand_id
1 'polypeptide(L)'
;MMRQLLLTFLLLLVPQTFGFVAPQSSSNHVASAYTKRAPALALSGDATLIDQLTDPLLLQHMATGGALAFAGDVIAQSLLSKKRRNLYHQRLGSLYTGGAQHFIFNYLNNSFDEPLARLGMAQFFFIPFCYYPTFLFMTPALRAGWEYGFGSEEAKTRQNQLFSEVATIGALSTASAAEATTSTNGGLCYASCSADESGQEVCKFTTKVNLYAGELGYYQFEECGDDVNPTLGMEVGKTYQFIQTDRSNYYHPLGFAYFPDGAHADADELESSIVPPGSSSECDKNMTCAAPMYYVDGDYKGTYSNNEDLLAVTSNEDNFGLDDYEPLFFHPLPEWIGYGEMSVFLKIDDDTDYTKDIFYFCHIHQFMTGRIKLLRNGQPIQDVHLPELGYEYDMPAEHDEQCGTYGLNKFKLPHEECPEKFVCDVPSSNKELVQFSSCIDSMNCAMMVGMTTSVKDSESEVALFLHQMIPHHQNAVNMAKDWKVKCDDLTDEESEQADDCALEIILREIVNNQNAQIQAMRAILEAKNYPQESDCKVPIGSEGPSDNKSDANVTTSSLGASSSISLTINGASFVTASMMLALYLS
;
A
#
# COMPACT_ATOMS: atom_id res chain seq x y z
N MET A 1 7.89 1.44 49.86
CA MET A 1 8.03 2.91 49.77
C MET A 1 7.23 3.51 48.61
N MET A 2 7.47 3.14 47.34
CA MET A 2 6.85 3.81 46.17
C MET A 2 5.31 3.93 46.24
N ARG A 3 4.59 2.84 46.56
CA ARG A 3 3.12 2.83 46.74
C ARG A 3 2.61 3.79 47.85
N GLN A 4 3.44 4.13 48.86
CA GLN A 4 3.13 5.10 49.91
C GLN A 4 3.38 6.55 49.49
N LEU A 5 4.42 6.82 48.69
CA LEU A 5 4.60 8.17 48.11
C LEU A 5 3.41 8.52 47.21
N LEU A 6 2.95 7.59 46.37
CA LEU A 6 1.83 7.82 45.45
C LEU A 6 0.52 8.18 46.16
N LEU A 7 0.14 7.41 47.21
CA LEU A 7 -1.04 7.74 48.03
C LEU A 7 -0.90 9.11 48.73
N THR A 8 0.30 9.48 49.18
CA THR A 8 0.54 10.76 49.85
C THR A 8 0.39 11.93 48.86
N PHE A 9 0.76 11.74 47.60
CA PHE A 9 0.64 12.76 46.55
C PHE A 9 -0.82 12.95 46.09
N LEU A 10 -1.57 11.87 45.93
CA LEU A 10 -3.00 11.90 45.57
C LEU A 10 -3.87 12.61 46.63
N LEU A 11 -3.54 12.48 47.92
CA LEU A 11 -4.24 13.17 49.01
C LEU A 11 -3.98 14.69 49.06
N LEU A 12 -2.98 15.21 48.35
CA LEU A 12 -2.63 16.64 48.33
C LEU A 12 -3.32 17.43 47.21
N LEU A 13 -4.03 16.76 46.30
CA LEU A 13 -4.64 17.37 45.10
C LEU A 13 -6.12 17.74 45.23
N VAL A 14 -6.71 17.64 46.44
CA VAL A 14 -8.10 18.06 46.70
C VAL A 14 -8.15 19.56 47.06
N PRO A 15 -8.73 20.44 46.21
CA PRO A 15 -8.76 21.88 46.51
C PRO A 15 -9.82 22.20 47.58
N GLN A 16 -9.45 22.96 48.60
CA GLN A 16 -10.42 23.59 49.51
C GLN A 16 -11.00 24.89 48.91
N THR A 17 -12.12 25.34 49.45
CA THR A 17 -13.10 26.20 48.78
C THR A 17 -12.98 27.71 49.04
N PHE A 18 -13.80 28.46 48.29
CA PHE A 18 -14.14 29.90 48.40
C PHE A 18 -13.26 30.92 47.63
N GLY A 19 -13.84 32.00 47.05
CA GLY A 19 -15.23 32.46 47.15
C GLY A 19 -15.70 33.50 46.11
N PHE A 20 -16.95 33.95 46.27
CA PHE A 20 -17.75 34.80 45.35
C PHE A 20 -17.30 36.27 45.25
N VAL A 21 -17.45 36.88 44.04
CA VAL A 21 -18.05 38.22 43.82
C VAL A 21 -18.82 38.25 42.46
N ALA A 22 -19.94 38.97 42.39
CA ALA A 22 -20.78 39.30 41.21
C ALA A 22 -21.52 40.64 41.49
N PRO A 23 -22.36 41.28 40.62
CA PRO A 23 -22.85 40.98 39.25
C PRO A 23 -22.16 41.90 38.17
N GLN A 24 -22.67 42.43 37.04
CA GLN A 24 -23.98 42.78 36.39
C GLN A 24 -23.82 42.85 34.84
N SER A 25 -24.81 43.18 33.98
CA SER A 25 -26.26 42.88 33.84
C SER A 25 -26.91 43.77 32.73
N SER A 26 -27.33 43.19 31.58
CA SER A 26 -28.28 43.77 30.58
C SER A 26 -28.44 42.76 29.40
N SER A 27 -29.57 42.05 29.19
CA SER A 27 -30.86 42.45 28.56
C SER A 27 -30.77 42.80 27.06
N ASN A 28 -31.52 42.26 26.08
CA ASN A 28 -32.56 41.20 25.90
C ASN A 28 -32.40 40.65 24.43
N HIS A 29 -33.01 39.58 23.89
CA HIS A 29 -34.39 39.03 23.92
C HIS A 29 -34.44 37.59 23.31
N VAL A 30 -35.45 36.76 23.71
CA VAL A 30 -36.17 35.69 22.93
C VAL A 30 -35.29 34.67 22.14
N ALA A 31 -35.04 33.41 22.58
CA ALA A 31 -35.93 32.21 22.68
C ALA A 31 -36.45 31.68 21.31
N SER A 32 -36.59 30.39 20.99
CA SER A 32 -36.40 29.06 21.65
C SER A 32 -36.19 28.01 20.51
N ALA A 33 -35.82 26.72 20.66
CA ALA A 33 -35.72 25.81 21.80
C ALA A 33 -34.78 24.62 21.47
N TYR A 34 -34.16 23.99 22.48
CA TYR A 34 -34.09 22.52 22.68
C TYR A 34 -33.22 22.22 23.91
N THR A 35 -33.78 21.53 24.92
CA THR A 35 -33.06 21.20 26.17
C THR A 35 -33.04 19.70 26.42
N LYS A 36 -31.83 19.12 26.50
CA LYS A 36 -31.56 17.88 27.26
C LYS A 36 -30.43 18.16 28.25
N ARG A 37 -30.51 17.54 29.43
CA ARG A 37 -29.52 17.68 30.50
C ARG A 37 -28.31 16.76 30.24
N ALA A 38 -27.11 17.25 30.52
CA ALA A 38 -25.99 16.38 30.86
C ALA A 38 -26.08 15.94 32.34
N PRO A 39 -25.74 14.69 32.69
CA PRO A 39 -25.54 14.26 34.08
C PRO A 39 -24.17 14.72 34.61
N ALA A 40 -23.96 14.61 35.92
CA ALA A 40 -22.70 14.97 36.58
C ALA A 40 -21.70 13.81 36.62
N LEU A 41 -20.39 14.11 36.62
CA LEU A 41 -19.33 13.13 36.81
C LEU A 41 -19.40 12.49 38.20
N ALA A 42 -19.22 11.17 38.26
CA ALA A 42 -18.86 10.43 39.45
C ALA A 42 -17.88 9.31 39.06
N LEU A 43 -16.58 9.58 39.19
CA LEU A 43 -15.54 8.57 38.95
C LEU A 43 -15.52 7.57 40.12
N SER A 44 -16.18 6.43 39.93
CA SER A 44 -15.89 5.22 40.70
C SER A 44 -14.55 4.67 40.23
N GLY A 45 -13.51 4.78 41.05
CA GLY A 45 -12.20 4.20 40.74
C GLY A 45 -12.29 2.68 40.72
N ASP A 46 -12.25 2.07 39.54
CA ASP A 46 -12.22 0.62 39.38
C ASP A 46 -10.81 0.08 39.71
N ALA A 47 -10.77 -1.06 40.40
CA ALA A 47 -9.52 -1.68 40.84
C ALA A 47 -8.76 -2.32 39.66
N THR A 48 -9.49 -2.78 38.64
CA THR A 48 -8.98 -3.38 37.40
C THR A 48 -7.91 -2.51 36.73
N LEU A 49 -8.19 -1.22 36.58
CA LEU A 49 -7.30 -0.23 35.96
C LEU A 49 -6.03 0.00 36.79
N ILE A 50 -6.11 -0.09 38.13
CA ILE A 50 -4.95 0.09 39.01
C ILE A 50 -4.03 -1.13 38.96
N ASP A 51 -4.58 -2.34 38.88
CA ASP A 51 -3.78 -3.56 38.75
C ASP A 51 -3.13 -3.63 37.35
N GLN A 52 -3.85 -3.28 36.27
CA GLN A 52 -3.26 -3.11 34.93
C GLN A 52 -2.12 -2.08 34.89
N LEU A 53 -2.32 -0.90 35.49
CA LEU A 53 -1.30 0.16 35.55
C LEU A 53 -0.17 -0.10 36.57
N THR A 54 -0.19 -1.24 37.27
CA THR A 54 0.91 -1.68 38.15
C THR A 54 1.49 -3.04 37.78
N ASP A 55 1.16 -3.55 36.58
CA ASP A 55 1.75 -4.75 36.01
C ASP A 55 3.29 -4.64 35.89
N PRO A 56 4.07 -5.55 36.49
CA PRO A 56 5.54 -5.50 36.46
C PRO A 56 6.14 -5.69 35.07
N LEU A 57 5.50 -6.48 34.20
CA LEU A 57 5.96 -6.79 32.85
C LEU A 57 5.77 -5.57 31.94
N LEU A 58 4.61 -4.91 32.02
CA LEU A 58 4.32 -3.65 31.34
C LEU A 58 5.32 -2.56 31.77
N LEU A 59 5.54 -2.39 33.07
CA LEU A 59 6.53 -1.45 33.61
C LEU A 59 7.96 -1.79 33.15
N GLN A 60 8.31 -3.07 33.06
CA GLN A 60 9.60 -3.52 32.52
C GLN A 60 9.74 -3.22 31.02
N HIS A 61 8.69 -3.45 30.21
CA HIS A 61 8.71 -3.18 28.77
C HIS A 61 8.83 -1.68 28.48
N MET A 62 8.06 -0.83 29.17
CA MET A 62 8.16 0.63 29.06
C MET A 62 9.54 1.14 29.50
N ALA A 63 10.11 0.59 30.58
CA ALA A 63 11.47 0.95 31.02
C ALA A 63 12.55 0.49 30.03
N THR A 64 12.40 -0.69 29.43
CA THR A 64 13.40 -1.27 28.51
C THR A 64 13.37 -0.58 27.16
N GLY A 65 12.18 -0.35 26.57
CA GLY A 65 12.02 0.42 25.33
C GLY A 65 12.53 1.86 25.49
N GLY A 66 12.21 2.52 26.61
CA GLY A 66 12.75 3.85 26.93
C GLY A 66 14.27 3.87 27.07
N ALA A 67 14.87 2.84 27.67
CA ALA A 67 16.32 2.72 27.79
C ALA A 67 17.01 2.45 26.44
N LEU A 68 16.43 1.62 25.58
CA LEU A 68 16.95 1.32 24.23
C LEU A 68 16.89 2.55 23.32
N ALA A 69 15.78 3.27 23.30
CA ALA A 69 15.65 4.52 22.55
C ALA A 69 16.67 5.58 23.02
N PHE A 70 16.89 5.70 24.33
CA PHE A 70 17.90 6.61 24.90
C PHE A 70 19.33 6.17 24.58
N ALA A 71 19.61 4.87 24.53
CA ALA A 71 20.92 4.34 24.11
C ALA A 71 21.21 4.67 22.63
N GLY A 72 20.22 4.51 21.75
CA GLY A 72 20.32 4.89 20.33
C GLY A 72 20.63 6.38 20.13
N ASP A 73 19.92 7.27 20.84
CA ASP A 73 20.16 8.73 20.78
C ASP A 73 21.56 9.11 21.29
N VAL A 74 22.03 8.50 22.38
CA VAL A 74 23.41 8.70 22.89
C VAL A 74 24.46 8.25 21.88
N ILE A 75 24.24 7.13 21.18
CA ILE A 75 25.13 6.64 20.11
C ILE A 75 25.12 7.63 18.94
N ALA A 76 23.95 7.99 18.40
CA ALA A 76 23.81 8.91 17.28
C ALA A 76 24.44 10.30 17.57
N GLN A 77 24.20 10.87 18.74
CA GLN A 77 24.79 12.15 19.14
C GLN A 77 26.32 12.08 19.33
N SER A 78 26.87 10.90 19.65
CA SER A 78 28.32 10.72 19.80
C SER A 78 29.08 10.73 18.46
N LEU A 79 28.43 10.28 17.38
CA LEU A 79 29.00 10.19 16.03
C LEU A 79 28.94 11.53 15.26
N LEU A 80 28.05 12.45 15.66
CA LEU A 80 27.85 13.72 14.95
C LEU A 80 28.92 14.78 15.24
N SER A 81 29.66 15.13 14.19
CA SER A 81 30.69 16.17 14.24
C SER A 81 30.14 17.54 14.68
N LYS A 82 31.00 18.36 15.30
CA LYS A 82 30.65 19.61 15.99
C LYS A 82 29.94 20.67 15.12
N LYS A 83 29.90 20.48 13.79
CA LYS A 83 29.23 21.36 12.82
C LYS A 83 27.81 20.90 12.44
N ARG A 84 27.44 19.61 12.59
CA ARG A 84 26.10 19.10 12.20
C ARG A 84 25.02 19.25 13.30
N ARG A 85 25.39 19.29 14.58
CA ARG A 85 24.43 19.31 15.72
C ARG A 85 23.36 20.40 15.64
N ASN A 86 23.72 21.61 15.18
CA ASN A 86 22.77 22.73 15.10
C ASN A 86 21.69 22.55 14.02
N LEU A 87 21.93 21.72 12.99
CA LEU A 87 20.94 21.44 11.93
C LEU A 87 19.99 20.31 12.35
N TYR A 88 20.51 19.31 13.07
CA TYR A 88 19.77 18.14 13.54
C TYR A 88 18.60 18.54 14.47
N HIS A 89 18.85 19.43 15.43
CA HIS A 89 17.84 19.98 16.35
C HIS A 89 16.66 20.67 15.64
N GLN A 90 16.82 21.15 14.41
CA GLN A 90 15.79 21.93 13.71
C GLN A 90 14.95 21.11 12.71
N ARG A 91 15.36 19.89 12.37
CA ARG A 91 14.60 18.96 11.51
C ARG A 91 13.98 17.78 12.26
N LEU A 92 14.64 17.23 13.29
CA LEU A 92 14.06 16.09 14.01
C LEU A 92 12.88 16.46 14.93
N GLY A 93 12.77 17.74 15.33
CA GLY A 93 11.74 18.23 16.25
C GLY A 93 10.29 18.11 15.74
N SER A 94 10.07 17.92 14.44
CA SER A 94 8.75 17.65 13.84
C SER A 94 8.51 16.16 13.57
N LEU A 95 9.54 15.40 13.16
CA LEU A 95 9.43 13.96 12.92
C LEU A 95 9.27 13.17 14.22
N TYR A 96 10.11 13.46 15.21
CA TYR A 96 10.16 12.69 16.46
C TYR A 96 8.94 12.92 17.36
N THR A 97 8.37 14.13 17.34
CA THR A 97 7.08 14.40 18.01
C THR A 97 5.94 13.74 17.24
N GLY A 98 5.91 13.83 15.91
CA GLY A 98 4.88 13.22 15.07
C GLY A 98 4.73 11.71 15.29
N GLY A 99 5.78 10.93 15.03
CA GLY A 99 5.71 9.45 15.08
C GLY A 99 5.36 8.90 16.45
N ALA A 100 6.07 9.36 17.50
CA ALA A 100 5.82 8.90 18.87
C ALA A 100 4.44 9.31 19.39
N GLN A 101 3.95 10.51 19.04
CA GLN A 101 2.58 10.91 19.39
C GLN A 101 1.54 10.11 18.60
N HIS A 102 1.75 9.81 17.31
CA HIS A 102 0.82 9.00 16.54
C HIS A 102 0.69 7.58 17.12
N PHE A 103 1.81 6.91 17.41
CA PHE A 103 1.78 5.58 18.01
C PHE A 103 1.06 5.58 19.37
N ILE A 104 1.40 6.52 20.26
CA ILE A 104 0.79 6.62 21.60
C ILE A 104 -0.68 7.02 21.53
N PHE A 105 -1.09 7.95 20.64
CA PHE A 105 -2.50 8.30 20.49
C PHE A 105 -3.32 7.19 19.82
N ASN A 106 -2.76 6.43 18.89
CA ASN A 106 -3.44 5.27 18.30
C ASN A 106 -3.64 4.17 19.37
N TYR A 107 -2.58 3.84 20.12
CA TYR A 107 -2.67 2.90 21.24
C TYR A 107 -3.68 3.35 22.32
N LEU A 108 -3.67 4.63 22.72
CA LEU A 108 -4.63 5.18 23.68
C LEU A 108 -6.07 5.26 23.14
N ASN A 109 -6.26 5.42 21.83
CA ASN A 109 -7.57 5.33 21.19
C ASN A 109 -8.11 3.88 21.21
N ASN A 110 -7.25 2.91 20.98
CA ASN A 110 -7.62 1.49 20.89
C ASN A 110 -7.73 0.80 22.26
N SER A 111 -7.05 1.32 23.29
CA SER A 111 -7.04 0.71 24.64
C SER A 111 -8.09 1.28 25.61
N PHE A 112 -8.71 2.42 25.30
CA PHE A 112 -9.68 3.08 26.19
C PHE A 112 -10.82 3.71 25.40
N ASP A 113 -12.06 3.30 25.60
CA ASP A 113 -13.20 3.87 24.85
C ASP A 113 -13.58 5.29 25.30
N GLU A 114 -13.41 5.63 26.59
CA GLU A 114 -13.91 6.91 27.11
C GLU A 114 -12.94 8.08 26.82
N PRO A 115 -13.37 9.16 26.12
CA PRO A 115 -12.48 10.29 25.79
C PRO A 115 -11.88 11.03 27.00
N LEU A 116 -12.57 10.99 28.15
CA LEU A 116 -12.08 11.56 29.41
C LEU A 116 -10.93 10.73 30.00
N ALA A 117 -10.96 9.40 29.88
CA ALA A 117 -9.85 8.54 30.25
C ALA A 117 -8.62 8.78 29.34
N ARG A 118 -8.83 8.87 28.02
CA ARG A 118 -7.76 9.20 27.05
C ARG A 118 -7.05 10.52 27.42
N LEU A 119 -7.81 11.58 27.66
CA LEU A 119 -7.27 12.89 28.05
C LEU A 119 -6.56 12.85 29.41
N GLY A 120 -7.11 12.11 30.38
CA GLY A 120 -6.52 11.92 31.70
C GLY A 120 -5.15 11.24 31.64
N MET A 121 -5.04 10.13 30.93
CA MET A 121 -3.79 9.38 30.75
C MET A 121 -2.71 10.21 30.04
N ALA A 122 -3.09 10.92 28.98
CA ALA A 122 -2.17 11.76 28.21
C ALA A 122 -1.60 12.93 29.05
N GLN A 123 -2.43 13.64 29.81
CA GLN A 123 -1.98 14.84 30.55
C GLN A 123 -1.34 14.54 31.92
N PHE A 124 -1.87 13.56 32.67
CA PHE A 124 -1.47 13.34 34.07
C PHE A 124 -0.52 12.16 34.28
N PHE A 125 -0.36 11.25 33.31
CA PHE A 125 0.53 10.09 33.42
C PHE A 125 1.79 10.23 32.54
N PHE A 126 1.64 10.40 31.22
CA PHE A 126 2.78 10.41 30.29
C PHE A 126 3.71 11.62 30.47
N ILE A 127 3.16 12.83 30.59
CA ILE A 127 4.00 14.05 30.72
C ILE A 127 4.87 14.00 32.00
N PRO A 128 4.35 13.66 33.19
CA PRO A 128 5.19 13.54 34.39
C PRO A 128 6.16 12.35 34.39
N PHE A 129 5.78 11.18 33.86
CA PHE A 129 6.60 9.97 34.00
C PHE A 129 7.58 9.71 32.85
N CYS A 130 7.36 10.22 31.63
CA CYS A 130 8.28 10.03 30.50
C CYS A 130 9.25 11.20 30.32
N TYR A 131 8.79 12.45 30.46
CA TYR A 131 9.64 13.62 30.22
C TYR A 131 10.44 14.05 31.46
N TYR A 132 9.88 13.93 32.67
CA TYR A 132 10.55 14.42 33.88
C TYR A 132 11.80 13.62 34.30
N PRO A 133 11.84 12.27 34.21
CA PRO A 133 13.06 11.51 34.47
C PRO A 133 14.15 11.81 33.43
N THR A 134 13.79 11.93 32.15
CA THR A 134 14.70 12.31 31.06
C THR A 134 15.38 13.65 31.36
N PHE A 135 14.61 14.65 31.83
CA PHE A 135 15.15 15.95 32.26
C PHE A 135 16.12 15.84 33.46
N LEU A 136 15.84 14.93 34.41
CA LEU A 136 16.69 14.66 35.58
C LEU A 136 17.96 13.86 35.24
N PHE A 137 17.93 12.96 34.25
CA PHE A 137 19.11 12.20 33.82
C PHE A 137 20.05 13.01 32.92
N MET A 138 19.51 13.92 32.09
CA MET A 138 20.35 14.83 31.28
C MET A 138 21.16 15.81 32.14
N THR A 139 20.65 16.27 33.28
CA THR A 139 21.31 17.31 34.08
C THR A 139 22.70 16.91 34.61
N PRO A 140 22.91 15.73 35.22
CA PRO A 140 24.23 15.26 35.62
C PRO A 140 25.20 15.02 34.45
N ALA A 141 24.73 14.46 33.34
CA ALA A 141 25.56 14.18 32.17
C ALA A 141 26.08 15.46 31.51
N LEU A 142 25.20 16.45 31.31
CA LEU A 142 25.56 17.78 30.83
C LEU A 142 26.50 18.50 31.79
N ARG A 143 26.30 18.34 33.11
CA ARG A 143 27.16 18.93 34.14
C ARG A 143 28.57 18.35 34.17
N ALA A 144 28.71 17.02 34.12
CA ALA A 144 30.03 16.37 34.09
C ALA A 144 30.84 16.79 32.85
N GLY A 145 30.18 16.88 31.69
CA GLY A 145 30.79 17.40 30.46
C GLY A 145 31.21 18.87 30.51
N TRP A 146 30.55 19.67 31.36
CA TRP A 146 30.84 21.09 31.59
C TRP A 146 31.94 21.32 32.62
N GLU A 147 32.03 20.46 33.64
CA GLU A 147 32.99 20.59 34.75
C GLU A 147 34.37 19.97 34.45
N TYR A 148 34.45 18.93 33.60
CA TYR A 148 35.71 18.22 33.29
C TYR A 148 36.15 18.25 31.82
N GLY A 149 35.26 18.62 30.90
CA GLY A 149 35.55 18.71 29.46
C GLY A 149 35.47 17.38 28.72
N PHE A 150 34.59 17.30 27.72
CA PHE A 150 34.42 16.12 26.88
C PHE A 150 35.71 15.77 26.11
N GLY A 151 36.28 14.57 26.37
CA GLY A 151 37.35 13.98 25.56
C GLY A 151 38.59 13.47 26.31
N SER A 152 38.61 13.46 27.64
CA SER A 152 39.71 12.88 28.43
C SER A 152 39.86 11.36 28.22
N GLU A 153 41.06 10.81 28.47
CA GLU A 153 41.29 9.37 28.31
C GLU A 153 40.44 8.52 29.26
N GLU A 154 40.24 8.96 30.52
CA GLU A 154 39.46 8.22 31.52
C GLU A 154 38.01 7.96 31.07
N ALA A 155 37.43 8.85 30.25
CA ALA A 155 36.13 8.63 29.63
C ALA A 155 36.17 7.51 28.58
N LYS A 156 37.23 7.47 27.75
CA LYS A 156 37.43 6.42 26.74
C LYS A 156 37.75 5.06 27.36
N THR A 157 38.53 5.01 28.45
CA THR A 157 38.84 3.76 29.14
C THR A 157 37.57 3.07 29.64
N ARG A 158 36.63 3.82 30.22
CA ARG A 158 35.32 3.29 30.64
C ARG A 158 34.43 2.90 29.47
N GLN A 159 34.46 3.66 28.38
CA GLN A 159 33.70 3.32 27.17
C GLN A 159 34.16 1.97 26.59
N ASN A 160 35.47 1.78 26.43
CA ASN A 160 36.02 0.57 25.83
C ASN A 160 35.78 -0.71 26.66
N GLN A 161 35.62 -0.62 27.98
CA GLN A 161 35.27 -1.78 28.82
C GLN A 161 33.85 -2.32 28.58
N LEU A 162 32.94 -1.53 28.01
CA LEU A 162 31.57 -1.96 27.72
C LEU A 162 31.42 -2.65 26.35
N PHE A 163 32.36 -2.43 25.42
CA PHE A 163 32.28 -2.98 24.06
C PHE A 163 32.90 -4.38 23.90
N SER A 164 33.68 -4.87 24.87
CA SER A 164 34.38 -6.17 24.75
C SER A 164 33.53 -7.40 25.08
N GLU A 165 32.29 -7.24 25.55
CA GLU A 165 31.42 -8.37 25.94
C GLU A 165 30.38 -8.76 24.87
N VAL A 166 30.29 -8.02 23.75
CA VAL A 166 29.24 -8.19 22.72
C VAL A 166 29.76 -8.85 21.43
N ALA A 167 31.06 -8.74 21.13
CA ALA A 167 31.61 -9.05 19.81
C ALA A 167 32.03 -10.53 19.63
N THR A 168 31.14 -11.51 19.85
CA THR A 168 31.41 -12.93 19.54
C THR A 168 30.16 -13.74 19.22
N ILE A 169 29.66 -13.63 17.97
CA ILE A 169 28.86 -14.62 17.21
C ILE A 169 28.68 -14.07 15.77
N GLY A 170 28.55 -14.95 14.77
CA GLY A 170 28.13 -14.61 13.40
C GLY A 170 29.25 -14.39 12.37
N ALA A 171 29.46 -15.35 11.46
CA ALA A 171 30.22 -15.17 10.22
C ALA A 171 29.99 -16.33 9.22
N LEU A 172 29.73 -15.97 7.94
CA LEU A 172 29.64 -16.84 6.74
C LEU A 172 28.41 -17.78 6.71
N SER A 173 27.82 -18.11 5.54
CA SER A 173 28.43 -18.22 4.20
C SER A 173 27.56 -17.74 3.03
N THR A 174 28.18 -17.58 1.84
CA THR A 174 27.54 -17.33 0.54
C THR A 174 27.66 -18.53 -0.40
N ALA A 175 26.64 -18.83 -1.21
CA ALA A 175 26.67 -19.86 -2.26
C ALA A 175 26.35 -19.26 -3.65
N SER A 176 26.78 -19.93 -4.72
CA SER A 176 26.65 -19.46 -6.11
C SER A 176 25.58 -20.20 -6.89
N ALA A 177 24.73 -19.46 -7.62
CA ALA A 177 23.79 -20.03 -8.59
C ALA A 177 24.52 -20.76 -9.75
N ALA A 178 23.82 -21.71 -10.37
CA ALA A 178 24.23 -22.39 -11.59
C ALA A 178 23.04 -22.42 -12.57
N GLU A 179 23.32 -22.23 -13.87
CA GLU A 179 22.28 -22.15 -14.90
C GLU A 179 21.57 -23.51 -15.07
N ALA A 180 20.27 -23.55 -14.74
CA ALA A 180 19.41 -24.72 -14.99
C ALA A 180 18.83 -24.66 -16.41
N THR A 181 18.90 -25.75 -17.15
CA THR A 181 18.43 -25.80 -18.54
C THR A 181 16.91 -26.07 -18.59
N THR A 182 16.13 -25.11 -19.08
CA THR A 182 14.66 -25.23 -19.24
C THR A 182 14.24 -26.47 -20.02
N SER A 183 13.30 -27.24 -19.49
CA SER A 183 12.77 -28.47 -20.11
C SER A 183 11.25 -28.41 -20.28
N THR A 184 10.78 -27.53 -21.17
CA THR A 184 9.36 -27.30 -21.49
C THR A 184 8.76 -28.43 -22.34
N ASN A 185 8.71 -29.65 -21.80
CA ASN A 185 7.98 -30.75 -22.42
C ASN A 185 6.47 -30.50 -22.32
N GLY A 186 5.83 -30.26 -23.48
CA GLY A 186 4.37 -30.17 -23.60
C GLY A 186 3.74 -28.84 -23.17
N GLY A 187 4.54 -27.79 -22.94
CA GLY A 187 4.03 -26.50 -22.45
C GLY A 187 3.81 -26.44 -20.93
N LEU A 188 4.37 -27.41 -20.19
CA LEU A 188 4.48 -27.37 -18.73
C LEU A 188 5.86 -26.87 -18.30
N CYS A 189 5.88 -26.06 -17.25
CA CYS A 189 7.07 -25.72 -16.49
C CYS A 189 7.26 -26.71 -15.33
N TYR A 190 8.51 -27.05 -15.00
CA TYR A 190 8.85 -28.05 -13.99
C TYR A 190 9.83 -27.46 -12.96
N ALA A 191 9.64 -27.81 -11.70
CA ALA A 191 10.47 -27.40 -10.58
C ALA A 191 11.91 -27.94 -10.64
N SER A 192 12.85 -27.23 -10.01
CA SER A 192 14.20 -27.72 -9.76
C SER A 192 14.19 -28.68 -8.56
N CYS A 193 14.15 -29.99 -8.83
CA CYS A 193 14.17 -31.02 -7.78
C CYS A 193 15.60 -31.39 -7.34
N SER A 194 15.82 -31.43 -6.03
CA SER A 194 17.07 -31.86 -5.40
C SER A 194 16.81 -32.72 -4.17
N ALA A 195 17.58 -33.81 -4.02
CA ALA A 195 17.60 -34.60 -2.80
C ALA A 195 18.69 -34.11 -1.83
N ASP A 196 18.39 -34.13 -0.53
CA ASP A 196 19.30 -33.77 0.55
C ASP A 196 20.26 -34.94 0.94
N GLU A 197 21.02 -34.78 2.04
CA GLU A 197 21.87 -35.86 2.58
C GLU A 197 21.07 -37.05 3.18
N SER A 198 19.81 -36.84 3.55
CA SER A 198 18.87 -37.88 4.01
C SER A 198 18.32 -38.72 2.84
N GLY A 199 18.34 -38.16 1.62
CA GLY A 199 17.68 -38.71 0.43
C GLY A 199 16.24 -38.22 0.22
N GLN A 200 15.81 -37.23 0.98
CA GLN A 200 14.53 -36.54 0.87
C GLN A 200 14.57 -35.55 -0.30
N GLU A 201 13.68 -35.71 -1.27
CA GLU A 201 13.61 -34.86 -2.47
C GLU A 201 12.64 -33.70 -2.26
N VAL A 202 13.12 -32.47 -2.45
CA VAL A 202 12.30 -31.25 -2.49
C VAL A 202 12.42 -30.62 -3.88
N CYS A 203 11.27 -30.27 -4.45
CA CYS A 203 11.16 -29.64 -5.76
C CYS A 203 10.90 -28.13 -5.62
N LYS A 204 11.86 -27.30 -6.01
CA LYS A 204 11.80 -25.83 -5.82
C LYS A 204 11.23 -25.09 -7.03
N PHE A 205 10.37 -24.12 -6.75
CA PHE A 205 9.94 -23.05 -7.64
C PHE A 205 10.32 -21.70 -7.03
N THR A 206 10.98 -20.84 -7.80
CA THR A 206 11.56 -19.58 -7.29
C THR A 206 10.75 -18.40 -7.82
N THR A 207 9.77 -17.96 -7.02
CA THR A 207 8.68 -17.06 -7.40
C THR A 207 9.15 -15.61 -7.56
N LYS A 208 8.61 -14.92 -8.57
CA LYS A 208 8.77 -13.49 -8.85
C LYS A 208 7.45 -12.89 -9.33
N VAL A 209 7.34 -11.57 -9.37
CA VAL A 209 6.21 -10.86 -9.98
C VAL A 209 6.69 -9.90 -11.06
N ASN A 210 6.27 -10.14 -12.29
CA ASN A 210 6.40 -9.20 -13.39
C ASN A 210 5.30 -8.14 -13.29
N LEU A 211 5.60 -7.06 -12.57
CA LEU A 211 4.72 -5.90 -12.37
C LEU A 211 4.31 -5.22 -13.70
N TYR A 212 5.00 -5.49 -14.81
CA TYR A 212 4.76 -4.87 -16.13
C TYR A 212 3.82 -5.69 -17.03
N ALA A 213 3.48 -6.92 -16.65
CA ALA A 213 2.79 -7.86 -17.53
C ALA A 213 1.26 -7.64 -17.66
N GLY A 214 0.66 -6.72 -16.90
CA GLY A 214 -0.78 -6.40 -16.91
C GLY A 214 -1.10 -5.22 -15.99
N GLU A 215 -2.38 -4.97 -15.67
CA GLU A 215 -2.78 -3.94 -14.71
C GLU A 215 -2.13 -4.19 -13.34
N LEU A 216 -2.24 -5.43 -12.86
CA LEU A 216 -1.79 -5.85 -11.54
C LEU A 216 -0.37 -6.43 -11.54
N GLY A 217 0.08 -6.92 -12.69
CA GLY A 217 1.28 -7.76 -12.83
C GLY A 217 0.95 -9.25 -12.75
N TYR A 218 1.92 -10.11 -13.06
CA TYR A 218 1.76 -11.56 -13.07
C TYR A 218 2.94 -12.28 -12.44
N TYR A 219 2.71 -13.47 -11.89
CA TYR A 219 3.79 -14.31 -11.37
C TYR A 219 4.69 -14.83 -12.50
N GLN A 220 5.96 -15.01 -12.17
CA GLN A 220 6.97 -15.76 -12.93
C GLN A 220 7.69 -16.69 -11.96
N PHE A 221 8.36 -17.71 -12.47
CA PHE A 221 9.27 -18.55 -11.68
C PHE A 221 10.57 -18.72 -12.44
N GLU A 222 11.73 -18.67 -11.77
CA GLU A 222 13.04 -18.72 -12.44
C GLU A 222 13.22 -19.99 -13.29
N GLU A 223 12.62 -21.10 -12.87
CA GLU A 223 12.62 -22.39 -13.56
C GLU A 223 11.83 -22.37 -14.89
N CYS A 224 10.96 -21.38 -15.08
CA CYS A 224 10.14 -21.18 -16.28
C CYS A 224 10.70 -20.11 -17.23
N GLY A 225 11.69 -19.31 -16.79
CA GLY A 225 12.19 -18.16 -17.54
C GLY A 225 11.20 -16.98 -17.56
N ASP A 226 11.03 -16.34 -18.71
CA ASP A 226 10.23 -15.11 -18.85
C ASP A 226 8.70 -15.36 -18.92
N ASP A 227 8.25 -16.61 -18.98
CA ASP A 227 6.81 -16.95 -19.08
C ASP A 227 6.02 -16.46 -17.85
N VAL A 228 4.95 -15.71 -18.09
CA VAL A 228 4.05 -15.14 -17.06
C VAL A 228 2.83 -16.04 -16.79
N ASN A 229 2.46 -16.16 -15.52
CA ASN A 229 1.50 -17.15 -14.99
C ASN A 229 1.59 -18.54 -15.68
N PRO A 230 2.80 -19.13 -15.75
CA PRO A 230 3.05 -20.38 -16.47
C PRO A 230 2.27 -21.55 -15.86
N THR A 231 1.91 -22.53 -16.70
CA THR A 231 1.29 -23.77 -16.19
C THR A 231 2.38 -24.68 -15.61
N LEU A 232 2.36 -24.86 -14.29
CA LEU A 232 3.30 -25.69 -13.56
C LEU A 232 2.89 -27.17 -13.60
N GLY A 233 3.87 -28.08 -13.62
CA GLY A 233 3.67 -29.51 -13.46
C GLY A 233 4.10 -30.00 -12.08
N MET A 234 3.16 -30.50 -11.28
CA MET A 234 3.43 -31.05 -9.94
C MET A 234 3.09 -32.55 -9.86
N GLU A 235 4.08 -33.38 -9.55
CA GLU A 235 3.93 -34.83 -9.35
C GLU A 235 3.34 -35.12 -7.97
N VAL A 236 2.26 -35.89 -7.91
CA VAL A 236 1.63 -36.26 -6.63
C VAL A 236 2.57 -37.12 -5.77
N GLY A 237 2.47 -36.98 -4.46
CA GLY A 237 3.37 -37.57 -3.47
C GLY A 237 4.66 -36.79 -3.19
N LYS A 238 5.03 -35.80 -4.02
CA LYS A 238 6.26 -35.01 -3.83
C LYS A 238 6.05 -33.72 -3.03
N THR A 239 7.09 -33.33 -2.31
CA THR A 239 7.18 -32.05 -1.60
C THR A 239 7.69 -30.95 -2.55
N TYR A 240 6.90 -29.90 -2.74
CA TYR A 240 7.29 -28.70 -3.47
C TYR A 240 7.54 -27.53 -2.49
N GLN A 241 8.51 -26.67 -2.79
CA GLN A 241 8.75 -25.41 -2.08
C GLN A 241 8.66 -24.25 -3.08
N PHE A 242 7.78 -23.29 -2.79
CA PHE A 242 7.61 -22.04 -3.51
C PHE A 242 8.31 -20.93 -2.71
N ILE A 243 9.45 -20.45 -3.21
CA ILE A 243 10.27 -19.42 -2.55
C ILE A 243 9.79 -18.05 -3.00
N GLN A 244 9.62 -17.09 -2.08
CA GLN A 244 9.09 -15.74 -2.35
C GLN A 244 10.09 -14.61 -1.98
N THR A 245 11.39 -14.87 -2.07
CA THR A 245 12.46 -13.95 -1.62
C THR A 245 12.78 -12.79 -2.58
N ASP A 246 12.39 -12.87 -3.86
CA ASP A 246 12.62 -11.76 -4.79
C ASP A 246 11.74 -10.56 -4.39
N ARG A 247 12.33 -9.36 -4.33
CA ARG A 247 11.69 -8.09 -3.96
C ARG A 247 10.43 -7.72 -4.77
N SER A 248 10.16 -8.41 -5.87
CA SER A 248 8.90 -8.32 -6.61
C SER A 248 7.72 -9.01 -5.93
N ASN A 249 7.95 -10.03 -5.09
CA ASN A 249 6.91 -10.70 -4.29
C ASN A 249 6.34 -9.83 -3.17
N TYR A 250 6.95 -8.68 -2.86
CA TYR A 250 6.41 -7.74 -1.88
C TYR A 250 4.94 -7.42 -2.19
N TYR A 251 4.05 -7.48 -1.20
CA TYR A 251 2.60 -7.33 -1.39
C TYR A 251 1.92 -8.41 -2.26
N HIS A 252 2.60 -9.52 -2.58
CA HIS A 252 2.07 -10.63 -3.40
C HIS A 252 2.23 -12.04 -2.76
N PRO A 253 1.63 -12.30 -1.57
CA PRO A 253 1.66 -13.61 -0.93
C PRO A 253 0.94 -14.67 -1.78
N LEU A 254 1.56 -15.85 -1.92
CA LEU A 254 1.08 -16.93 -2.77
C LEU A 254 0.01 -17.77 -2.06
N GLY A 255 -1.23 -17.74 -2.56
CA GLY A 255 -2.34 -18.62 -2.18
C GLY A 255 -2.48 -19.81 -3.14
N PHE A 256 -3.23 -20.84 -2.74
CA PHE A 256 -3.47 -22.04 -3.54
C PHE A 256 -4.94 -22.48 -3.46
N ALA A 257 -5.58 -22.71 -4.61
CA ALA A 257 -7.01 -23.01 -4.66
C ALA A 257 -7.42 -24.08 -5.69
N TYR A 258 -8.59 -24.67 -5.51
CA TYR A 258 -9.17 -25.65 -6.43
C TYR A 258 -9.83 -25.00 -7.66
N PHE A 259 -10.06 -23.69 -7.61
CA PHE A 259 -10.61 -22.85 -8.69
C PHE A 259 -9.79 -21.55 -8.83
N PRO A 260 -9.96 -20.77 -9.90
CA PRO A 260 -9.28 -19.48 -10.06
C PRO A 260 -9.60 -18.47 -8.96
N ASP A 261 -8.63 -17.61 -8.67
CA ASP A 261 -8.67 -16.42 -7.80
C ASP A 261 -9.02 -16.64 -6.31
N GLY A 262 -9.32 -17.88 -5.88
CA GLY A 262 -9.40 -18.29 -4.47
C GLY A 262 -10.29 -17.40 -3.61
N ALA A 263 -9.74 -16.85 -2.53
CA ALA A 263 -10.37 -15.85 -1.66
C ALA A 263 -11.14 -14.75 -2.41
N HIS A 264 -10.62 -14.22 -3.52
CA HIS A 264 -11.25 -13.13 -4.27
C HIS A 264 -12.51 -13.57 -5.02
N ALA A 265 -12.72 -14.88 -5.20
CA ALA A 265 -13.83 -15.47 -5.94
C ALA A 265 -14.86 -16.22 -5.06
N ASP A 266 -14.73 -16.17 -3.72
CA ASP A 266 -15.52 -16.99 -2.77
C ASP A 266 -15.42 -18.50 -3.11
N ALA A 267 -14.18 -18.94 -3.43
CA ALA A 267 -13.91 -20.25 -4.02
C ALA A 267 -13.05 -21.15 -3.12
N ASP A 268 -13.33 -22.46 -3.16
CA ASP A 268 -12.65 -23.50 -2.35
C ASP A 268 -11.11 -23.43 -2.47
N GLU A 269 -10.45 -23.01 -1.40
CA GLU A 269 -8.99 -23.01 -1.27
C GLU A 269 -8.45 -24.38 -0.82
N LEU A 270 -7.13 -24.57 -0.91
CA LEU A 270 -6.45 -25.74 -0.36
C LEU A 270 -6.29 -25.56 1.17
N GLU A 271 -7.36 -25.76 1.93
CA GLU A 271 -7.32 -25.79 3.39
C GLU A 271 -7.33 -27.24 3.93
N SER A 272 -6.86 -27.45 5.17
CA SER A 272 -6.91 -28.78 5.80
C SER A 272 -8.34 -29.27 6.05
N SER A 273 -9.30 -28.34 6.13
CA SER A 273 -10.75 -28.52 6.27
C SER A 273 -11.50 -28.80 4.96
N ILE A 274 -10.93 -28.50 3.79
CA ILE A 274 -11.67 -28.50 2.51
C ILE A 274 -11.38 -29.78 1.70
N VAL A 275 -12.42 -30.58 1.46
CA VAL A 275 -12.32 -31.78 0.61
C VAL A 275 -12.13 -31.36 -0.87
N PRO A 276 -11.14 -31.91 -1.60
CA PRO A 276 -10.92 -31.56 -3.01
C PRO A 276 -12.22 -31.72 -3.85
N PRO A 277 -12.70 -30.69 -4.58
CA PRO A 277 -14.05 -30.67 -5.15
C PRO A 277 -14.39 -31.83 -6.10
N GLY A 278 -15.13 -32.82 -5.57
CA GLY A 278 -15.55 -34.04 -6.26
C GLY A 278 -14.76 -35.31 -5.91
N SER A 279 -13.83 -35.23 -4.96
CA SER A 279 -13.14 -36.36 -4.33
C SER A 279 -14.11 -37.24 -3.51
N SER A 280 -13.70 -38.49 -3.27
CA SER A 280 -14.33 -39.40 -2.30
C SER A 280 -13.65 -39.43 -0.93
N SER A 281 -12.67 -38.56 -0.69
CA SER A 281 -11.97 -38.39 0.59
C SER A 281 -12.91 -37.92 1.71
N GLU A 282 -12.54 -38.24 2.95
CA GLU A 282 -13.23 -37.84 4.18
C GLU A 282 -12.30 -37.01 5.10
N CYS A 283 -11.30 -36.34 4.50
CA CYS A 283 -10.22 -35.63 5.20
C CYS A 283 -10.68 -34.38 5.98
N ASP A 284 -11.87 -33.85 5.68
CA ASP A 284 -12.54 -32.77 6.40
C ASP A 284 -12.81 -33.15 7.87
N LYS A 285 -13.18 -34.42 8.11
CA LYS A 285 -13.65 -34.91 9.41
C LYS A 285 -12.58 -34.86 10.51
N ASN A 286 -11.32 -34.72 10.11
CA ASN A 286 -10.16 -34.71 10.99
C ASN A 286 -9.10 -33.70 10.52
N MET A 287 -9.46 -32.73 9.68
CA MET A 287 -8.59 -31.67 9.15
C MET A 287 -7.23 -32.18 8.64
N THR A 288 -7.26 -33.09 7.66
CA THR A 288 -6.05 -33.61 6.97
C THR A 288 -6.19 -33.59 5.45
N CYS A 289 -6.95 -32.64 4.90
CA CYS A 289 -6.88 -32.37 3.46
C CYS A 289 -5.54 -31.67 3.13
N ALA A 290 -5.07 -31.78 1.89
CA ALA A 290 -3.76 -31.28 1.48
C ALA A 290 -3.75 -29.74 1.36
N ALA A 291 -3.00 -29.07 2.24
CA ALA A 291 -2.94 -27.62 2.39
C ALA A 291 -1.49 -27.08 2.31
N PRO A 292 -1.27 -25.82 1.89
CA PRO A 292 0.04 -25.20 1.86
C PRO A 292 0.53 -24.85 3.27
N MET A 293 1.82 -25.10 3.54
CA MET A 293 2.48 -24.82 4.81
C MET A 293 3.39 -23.59 4.68
N TYR A 294 3.10 -22.51 5.41
CA TYR A 294 3.81 -21.22 5.30
C TYR A 294 4.98 -21.06 6.29
N TYR A 295 6.12 -20.61 5.76
CA TYR A 295 7.40 -20.46 6.47
C TYR A 295 8.00 -19.06 6.27
N VAL A 296 8.66 -18.53 7.32
CA VAL A 296 9.43 -17.28 7.25
C VAL A 296 10.77 -17.48 7.95
N ASP A 297 11.86 -17.29 7.21
CA ASP A 297 13.25 -17.59 7.57
C ASP A 297 13.48 -19.03 8.08
N GLY A 298 12.73 -19.97 7.52
CA GLY A 298 12.75 -21.40 7.91
C GLY A 298 11.92 -21.74 9.16
N ASP A 299 11.38 -20.76 9.88
CA ASP A 299 10.39 -21.01 10.94
C ASP A 299 9.00 -21.25 10.33
N TYR A 300 8.42 -22.43 10.55
CA TYR A 300 7.02 -22.72 10.24
C TYR A 300 6.08 -21.88 11.12
N LYS A 301 4.98 -21.37 10.55
CA LYS A 301 4.01 -20.52 11.27
C LYS A 301 2.71 -21.23 11.68
N GLY A 302 2.43 -22.41 11.12
CA GLY A 302 1.24 -23.18 11.46
C GLY A 302 1.44 -24.26 12.53
N THR A 303 0.38 -25.04 12.75
CA THR A 303 0.37 -26.30 13.53
C THR A 303 -0.05 -27.51 12.69
N TYR A 304 -0.65 -27.29 11.52
CA TYR A 304 -1.03 -28.33 10.56
C TYR A 304 0.19 -28.99 9.89
N SER A 305 0.05 -30.27 9.48
CA SER A 305 0.88 -30.85 8.41
C SER A 305 0.26 -32.15 7.86
N ASN A 306 0.24 -32.33 6.53
CA ASN A 306 0.15 -33.64 5.87
C ASN A 306 1.53 -34.21 5.45
N ASN A 307 2.63 -33.51 5.76
CA ASN A 307 3.93 -33.78 5.16
C ASN A 307 4.97 -34.31 6.14
N GLU A 308 5.02 -35.65 6.30
CA GLU A 308 5.98 -36.35 7.17
C GLU A 308 7.46 -36.07 6.86
N ASP A 309 7.78 -35.58 5.67
CA ASP A 309 9.13 -35.17 5.27
C ASP A 309 9.56 -33.84 5.94
N LEU A 310 8.61 -33.01 6.38
CA LEU A 310 8.86 -31.70 6.99
C LEU A 310 8.58 -31.70 8.50
N LEU A 311 7.41 -32.20 8.90
CA LEU A 311 6.92 -32.22 10.27
C LEU A 311 6.07 -33.49 10.51
N ALA A 312 5.85 -33.85 11.77
CA ALA A 312 4.96 -34.97 12.08
C ALA A 312 3.52 -34.64 11.64
N VAL A 313 2.92 -35.52 10.83
CA VAL A 313 1.54 -35.38 10.33
C VAL A 313 0.56 -35.19 11.49
N THR A 314 -0.31 -34.18 11.38
CA THR A 314 -1.26 -33.80 12.44
C THR A 314 -2.70 -34.18 12.08
N SER A 315 -3.66 -33.80 12.93
CA SER A 315 -5.09 -33.94 12.65
C SER A 315 -5.89 -33.09 13.62
N ASN A 316 -7.00 -32.51 13.15
CA ASN A 316 -7.81 -31.51 13.87
C ASN A 316 -7.04 -30.19 14.09
N GLU A 317 -6.15 -29.85 13.16
CA GLU A 317 -5.37 -28.61 13.12
C GLU A 317 -5.71 -27.87 11.80
N ASP A 318 -6.22 -26.64 11.92
CA ASP A 318 -6.63 -25.76 10.82
C ASP A 318 -5.61 -24.66 10.52
N ASN A 319 -4.80 -24.23 11.49
CA ASN A 319 -3.72 -23.28 11.25
C ASN A 319 -2.59 -23.91 10.40
N PHE A 320 -2.61 -23.63 9.09
CA PHE A 320 -1.53 -23.99 8.16
C PHE A 320 -0.47 -22.88 7.97
N GLY A 321 -0.62 -21.74 8.66
CA GLY A 321 0.38 -20.68 8.80
C GLY A 321 0.12 -19.40 8.00
N LEU A 322 -0.98 -19.32 7.23
CA LEU A 322 -1.29 -18.17 6.37
C LEU A 322 -1.58 -16.89 7.18
N ASP A 323 -2.35 -16.99 8.27
CA ASP A 323 -2.71 -15.87 9.16
C ASP A 323 -1.50 -15.12 9.76
N ASP A 324 -0.36 -15.80 9.92
CA ASP A 324 0.90 -15.24 10.42
C ASP A 324 1.90 -14.90 9.28
N TYR A 325 1.58 -15.24 8.02
CA TYR A 325 2.42 -15.05 6.84
C TYR A 325 1.95 -13.88 5.97
N GLU A 326 0.66 -13.85 5.60
CA GLU A 326 0.09 -12.79 4.77
C GLU A 326 0.27 -11.38 5.38
N PRO A 327 -0.05 -11.12 6.67
CA PRO A 327 -0.01 -9.76 7.20
C PRO A 327 1.35 -9.07 7.07
N LEU A 328 2.44 -9.85 7.03
CA LEU A 328 3.81 -9.37 6.84
C LEU A 328 3.99 -8.67 5.48
N PHE A 329 3.25 -9.07 4.44
CA PHE A 329 3.31 -8.46 3.10
C PHE A 329 2.73 -7.05 3.05
N PHE A 330 2.01 -6.61 4.12
CA PHE A 330 1.52 -5.24 4.29
C PHE A 330 2.48 -4.34 5.11
N HIS A 331 3.59 -4.88 5.64
CA HIS A 331 4.62 -4.06 6.29
C HIS A 331 5.44 -3.28 5.23
N PRO A 332 6.13 -2.18 5.60
CA PRO A 332 6.91 -1.41 4.63
C PRO A 332 7.98 -2.26 3.93
N LEU A 333 8.21 -2.05 2.64
CA LEU A 333 9.10 -2.90 1.83
C LEU A 333 10.48 -3.22 2.47
N PRO A 334 11.23 -2.28 3.08
CA PRO A 334 12.50 -2.59 3.73
C PRO A 334 12.38 -3.48 4.98
N GLU A 335 11.25 -3.42 5.68
CA GLU A 335 10.94 -4.29 6.82
C GLU A 335 10.59 -5.70 6.33
N TRP A 336 9.79 -5.80 5.26
CA TRP A 336 9.45 -7.07 4.60
C TRP A 336 10.69 -7.82 4.09
N ILE A 337 11.64 -7.10 3.44
CA ILE A 337 12.94 -7.67 3.04
C ILE A 337 13.74 -8.18 4.27
N GLY A 338 13.57 -7.54 5.43
CA GLY A 338 14.20 -7.93 6.69
C GLY A 338 13.71 -9.25 7.29
N TYR A 339 12.66 -9.88 6.75
CA TYR A 339 12.12 -11.16 7.23
C TYR A 339 12.79 -12.42 6.66
N GLY A 340 13.77 -12.31 5.76
CA GLY A 340 14.56 -13.46 5.30
C GLY A 340 13.83 -14.38 4.30
N GLU A 341 14.04 -15.70 4.38
CA GLU A 341 13.42 -16.64 3.40
C GLU A 341 11.92 -16.86 3.67
N MET A 342 11.07 -16.06 3.02
CA MET A 342 9.64 -16.36 2.90
C MET A 342 9.42 -17.48 1.88
N SER A 343 8.72 -18.55 2.28
CA SER A 343 8.38 -19.64 1.37
C SER A 343 7.14 -20.43 1.79
N VAL A 344 6.55 -21.14 0.84
CA VAL A 344 5.37 -21.99 1.01
C VAL A 344 5.70 -23.40 0.57
N PHE A 345 5.48 -24.39 1.43
CA PHE A 345 5.62 -25.81 1.08
C PHE A 345 4.26 -26.41 0.73
N LEU A 346 4.19 -27.21 -0.33
CA LEU A 346 2.95 -27.88 -0.74
C LEU A 346 3.23 -29.33 -1.14
N LYS A 347 2.41 -30.26 -0.64
CA LYS A 347 2.41 -31.69 -0.99
C LYS A 347 0.97 -32.13 -1.21
N ILE A 348 0.68 -32.63 -2.41
CA ILE A 348 -0.58 -33.30 -2.74
C ILE A 348 -0.32 -34.80 -2.66
N ASP A 349 -1.09 -35.53 -1.87
CA ASP A 349 -0.81 -36.92 -1.52
C ASP A 349 -0.95 -37.88 -2.72
N ASP A 350 -0.14 -38.95 -2.76
CA ASP A 350 0.01 -39.79 -3.96
C ASP A 350 -1.21 -40.66 -4.27
N ASP A 351 -1.99 -41.02 -3.25
CA ASP A 351 -3.23 -41.80 -3.34
C ASP A 351 -4.46 -40.97 -3.73
N THR A 352 -4.31 -39.65 -3.92
CA THR A 352 -5.42 -38.74 -4.25
C THR A 352 -6.24 -39.20 -5.47
N ASP A 353 -7.56 -39.11 -5.34
CA ASP A 353 -8.54 -39.32 -6.41
C ASP A 353 -8.98 -38.02 -7.10
N TYR A 354 -8.45 -36.86 -6.67
CA TYR A 354 -8.65 -35.60 -7.37
C TYR A 354 -7.89 -35.61 -8.70
N THR A 355 -8.62 -35.43 -9.80
CA THR A 355 -8.10 -35.59 -11.19
C THR A 355 -8.14 -34.31 -12.01
N LYS A 356 -8.34 -33.16 -11.37
CA LYS A 356 -8.37 -31.84 -12.02
C LYS A 356 -7.05 -31.10 -11.79
N ASP A 357 -6.94 -29.95 -12.43
CA ASP A 357 -5.92 -28.96 -12.10
C ASP A 357 -6.23 -28.29 -10.76
N ILE A 358 -5.21 -27.71 -10.14
CA ILE A 358 -5.33 -26.71 -9.05
C ILE A 358 -4.68 -25.41 -9.53
N PHE A 359 -4.74 -24.36 -8.70
CA PHE A 359 -4.26 -23.03 -9.04
C PHE A 359 -3.35 -22.47 -7.95
N TYR A 360 -2.42 -21.61 -8.36
CA TYR A 360 -1.75 -20.65 -7.48
C TYR A 360 -2.24 -19.25 -7.82
N PHE A 361 -2.39 -18.37 -6.83
CA PHE A 361 -2.88 -17.01 -7.03
C PHE A 361 -2.27 -16.06 -5.99
N CYS A 362 -2.52 -14.75 -6.12
CA CYS A 362 -2.07 -13.76 -5.15
C CYS A 362 -3.19 -13.48 -4.14
N HIS A 363 -2.97 -13.76 -2.86
CA HIS A 363 -4.00 -13.60 -1.83
C HIS A 363 -4.42 -12.13 -1.62
N ILE A 364 -3.58 -11.16 -2.02
CA ILE A 364 -3.88 -9.71 -1.96
C ILE A 364 -4.42 -9.14 -3.29
N HIS A 365 -4.11 -9.75 -4.44
CA HIS A 365 -4.46 -9.20 -5.76
C HIS A 365 -5.14 -10.23 -6.69
N GLN A 366 -6.42 -9.98 -7.02
CA GLN A 366 -7.21 -10.80 -7.96
C GLN A 366 -6.61 -10.88 -9.38
N PHE A 367 -7.11 -11.81 -10.20
CA PHE A 367 -6.71 -12.08 -11.59
C PHE A 367 -5.24 -12.48 -11.82
N MET A 368 -4.42 -12.52 -10.77
CA MET A 368 -3.03 -12.99 -10.82
C MET A 368 -2.92 -14.53 -10.82
N THR A 369 -4.03 -15.26 -10.91
CA THR A 369 -4.04 -16.73 -10.94
C THR A 369 -3.22 -17.33 -12.08
N GLY A 370 -2.42 -18.35 -11.76
CA GLY A 370 -1.87 -19.31 -12.71
C GLY A 370 -2.17 -20.77 -12.32
N ARG A 371 -1.82 -21.71 -13.21
CA ARG A 371 -2.34 -23.09 -13.18
C ARG A 371 -1.29 -24.12 -12.77
N ILE A 372 -1.71 -25.15 -12.06
CA ILE A 372 -0.93 -26.33 -11.72
C ILE A 372 -1.62 -27.58 -12.29
N LYS A 373 -0.96 -28.28 -13.21
CA LYS A 373 -1.37 -29.63 -13.63
C LYS A 373 -0.78 -30.66 -12.67
N LEU A 374 -1.65 -31.46 -12.06
CA LEU A 374 -1.23 -32.63 -11.29
C LEU A 374 -0.76 -33.75 -12.22
N LEU A 375 0.40 -34.32 -11.91
CA LEU A 375 1.08 -35.35 -12.69
C LEU A 375 1.15 -36.66 -11.91
N ARG A 376 1.18 -37.78 -12.64
CA ARG A 376 1.42 -39.11 -12.08
C ARG A 376 2.29 -39.93 -13.05
N ASN A 377 3.50 -40.30 -12.62
CA ASN A 377 4.62 -40.79 -13.41
C ASN A 377 5.12 -39.80 -14.49
N GLY A 378 5.13 -38.49 -14.18
CA GLY A 378 5.61 -37.44 -15.09
C GLY A 378 4.71 -37.18 -16.29
N GLN A 379 3.44 -37.58 -16.22
CA GLN A 379 2.40 -37.31 -17.21
C GLN A 379 1.18 -36.69 -16.53
N PRO A 380 0.45 -35.75 -17.16
CA PRO A 380 -0.76 -35.17 -16.58
C PRO A 380 -1.80 -36.24 -16.20
N ILE A 381 -2.41 -36.08 -15.03
CA ILE A 381 -3.60 -36.87 -14.65
C ILE A 381 -4.80 -36.48 -15.53
N GLN A 382 -4.79 -35.23 -16.04
CA GLN A 382 -5.77 -34.69 -16.97
C GLN A 382 -5.09 -33.74 -17.96
N ASP A 383 -5.23 -33.99 -19.26
CA ASP A 383 -4.70 -33.10 -20.30
C ASP A 383 -5.53 -31.81 -20.43
N VAL A 384 -6.86 -31.90 -20.30
CA VAL A 384 -7.77 -30.76 -20.47
C VAL A 384 -7.59 -29.76 -19.32
N HIS A 385 -7.68 -28.46 -19.60
CA HIS A 385 -7.65 -27.41 -18.58
C HIS A 385 -8.99 -27.36 -17.83
N LEU A 386 -9.08 -28.04 -16.69
CA LEU A 386 -10.28 -28.11 -15.85
C LEU A 386 -9.91 -27.95 -14.38
N PRO A 387 -10.51 -27.00 -13.63
CA PRO A 387 -11.44 -25.96 -14.08
C PRO A 387 -10.88 -25.05 -15.18
N GLU A 388 -11.77 -24.41 -15.96
CA GLU A 388 -11.40 -23.33 -16.88
C GLU A 388 -10.93 -22.10 -16.07
N LEU A 389 -10.10 -21.22 -16.66
CA LEU A 389 -9.59 -20.03 -15.98
C LEU A 389 -10.68 -18.93 -15.81
N GLY A 390 -11.70 -18.92 -16.68
CA GLY A 390 -12.79 -17.94 -16.65
C GLY A 390 -12.50 -16.61 -17.35
N TYR A 391 -11.23 -16.22 -17.48
CA TYR A 391 -10.78 -15.00 -18.15
C TYR A 391 -9.52 -15.23 -19.01
N GLU A 392 -9.17 -14.24 -19.85
CA GLU A 392 -7.89 -14.17 -20.57
C GLU A 392 -6.97 -13.18 -19.82
N TYR A 393 -5.66 -13.45 -19.76
CA TYR A 393 -4.70 -12.52 -19.16
C TYR A 393 -4.64 -11.20 -19.95
N ASP A 394 -4.45 -10.09 -19.24
CA ASP A 394 -4.00 -8.82 -19.80
C ASP A 394 -2.76 -9.04 -20.67
N MET A 395 -2.72 -8.35 -21.81
CA MET A 395 -1.53 -8.27 -22.66
C MET A 395 -1.26 -6.80 -22.96
N PRO A 396 -0.13 -6.23 -22.50
CA PRO A 396 0.25 -4.85 -22.83
C PRO A 396 0.30 -4.64 -24.35
N ALA A 397 -0.27 -3.54 -24.83
CA ALA A 397 -0.19 -3.16 -26.23
C ALA A 397 1.19 -2.52 -26.55
N GLU A 398 1.58 -2.44 -27.83
CA GLU A 398 2.89 -1.94 -28.26
C GLU A 398 3.34 -0.60 -27.63
N HIS A 399 2.39 0.31 -27.34
CA HIS A 399 2.67 1.57 -26.64
C HIS A 399 2.88 1.38 -25.14
N ASP A 400 2.09 0.50 -24.52
CA ASP A 400 2.17 0.16 -23.12
C ASP A 400 3.47 -0.60 -22.81
N GLU A 401 3.88 -1.54 -23.67
CA GLU A 401 5.20 -2.17 -23.64
C GLU A 401 6.34 -1.12 -23.71
N GLN A 402 6.22 -0.11 -24.56
CA GLN A 402 7.21 0.97 -24.73
C GLN A 402 7.28 1.94 -23.54
N CYS A 403 6.27 1.97 -22.68
CA CYS A 403 6.16 2.82 -21.50
C CYS A 403 6.23 2.04 -20.18
N GLY A 404 6.21 0.71 -20.19
CA GLY A 404 6.10 -0.12 -18.99
C GLY A 404 4.72 -0.04 -18.31
N THR A 405 3.68 0.38 -19.03
CA THR A 405 2.35 0.70 -18.49
C THR A 405 1.30 -0.35 -18.83
N TYR A 406 0.05 -0.10 -18.44
CA TYR A 406 -1.11 -0.82 -18.98
C TYR A 406 -2.29 0.11 -19.31
N GLY A 407 -3.02 -0.23 -20.37
CA GLY A 407 -4.27 0.41 -20.79
C GLY A 407 -4.14 1.78 -21.50
N LEU A 408 -2.93 2.30 -21.72
CA LEU A 408 -2.72 3.66 -22.22
C LEU A 408 -2.75 3.80 -23.75
N ASN A 409 -2.60 2.72 -24.50
CA ASN A 409 -2.57 2.75 -25.97
C ASN A 409 -3.80 3.43 -26.62
N LYS A 410 -4.96 3.47 -25.95
CA LYS A 410 -6.17 4.17 -26.40
C LYS A 410 -6.17 5.69 -26.12
N PHE A 411 -5.30 6.18 -25.24
CA PHE A 411 -5.22 7.56 -24.76
C PHE A 411 -4.04 8.38 -25.34
N LYS A 412 -3.33 7.83 -26.34
CA LYS A 412 -2.25 8.54 -27.04
C LYS A 412 -2.78 9.82 -27.69
N LEU A 413 -2.04 10.91 -27.55
CA LEU A 413 -2.40 12.19 -28.16
C LEU A 413 -2.13 12.19 -29.68
N PRO A 414 -2.93 12.92 -30.49
CA PRO A 414 -4.10 13.72 -30.09
C PRO A 414 -5.35 12.86 -29.80
N HIS A 415 -6.08 13.21 -28.74
CA HIS A 415 -7.32 12.55 -28.30
C HIS A 415 -8.44 13.58 -28.09
N GLU A 416 -9.70 13.26 -28.42
CA GLU A 416 -10.81 14.24 -28.50
C GLU A 416 -11.20 14.89 -27.15
N GLU A 417 -10.88 14.21 -26.05
CA GLU A 417 -11.20 14.62 -24.67
C GLU A 417 -9.96 15.12 -23.89
N CYS A 418 -8.83 15.34 -24.59
CA CYS A 418 -7.55 15.73 -23.98
C CYS A 418 -6.94 16.96 -24.69
N PRO A 419 -6.11 17.76 -24.00
CA PRO A 419 -5.34 18.83 -24.63
C PRO A 419 -4.30 18.28 -25.63
N GLU A 420 -3.75 19.15 -26.48
CA GLU A 420 -2.72 18.79 -27.47
C GLU A 420 -1.42 18.21 -26.84
N LYS A 421 -1.20 18.48 -25.55
CA LYS A 421 -0.11 17.96 -24.71
C LYS A 421 -0.39 18.25 -23.23
N PHE A 422 0.21 17.48 -22.33
CA PHE A 422 0.33 17.80 -20.91
C PHE A 422 1.77 18.24 -20.55
N VAL A 423 2.79 17.61 -21.13
CA VAL A 423 4.20 17.96 -20.87
C VAL A 423 4.64 19.15 -21.74
N CYS A 424 5.18 20.19 -21.09
CA CYS A 424 5.69 21.38 -21.77
C CYS A 424 7.21 21.37 -21.97
N ASP A 425 7.67 22.16 -22.95
CA ASP A 425 9.08 22.52 -23.20
C ASP A 425 10.09 21.37 -23.31
N VAL A 426 9.61 20.19 -23.74
CA VAL A 426 10.41 18.99 -23.97
C VAL A 426 11.54 19.25 -24.99
N PRO A 427 12.83 19.03 -24.62
CA PRO A 427 13.94 19.30 -25.52
C PRO A 427 14.07 18.20 -26.58
N SER A 428 13.75 18.54 -27.84
CA SER A 428 13.74 17.61 -28.99
C SER A 428 15.08 16.93 -29.32
N SER A 429 16.17 17.34 -28.69
CA SER A 429 17.48 16.67 -28.76
C SER A 429 17.60 15.45 -27.83
N ASN A 430 16.80 15.35 -26.76
CA ASN A 430 16.79 14.21 -25.85
C ASN A 430 15.65 13.24 -26.20
N LYS A 431 15.98 12.17 -26.92
CA LYS A 431 15.00 11.18 -27.39
C LYS A 431 14.33 10.40 -26.26
N GLU A 432 15.07 10.08 -25.20
CA GLU A 432 14.56 9.32 -24.05
C GLU A 432 13.52 10.14 -23.28
N LEU A 433 13.80 11.43 -23.07
CA LEU A 433 12.85 12.35 -22.46
C LEU A 433 11.64 12.66 -23.36
N VAL A 434 11.81 12.67 -24.70
CA VAL A 434 10.70 12.75 -25.65
C VAL A 434 9.79 11.52 -25.57
N GLN A 435 10.36 10.30 -25.51
CA GLN A 435 9.57 9.08 -25.32
C GLN A 435 8.84 9.08 -23.97
N PHE A 436 9.55 9.34 -22.87
CA PHE A 436 8.95 9.44 -21.54
C PHE A 436 7.84 10.49 -21.46
N SER A 437 8.03 11.67 -22.05
CA SER A 437 6.96 12.68 -22.11
C SER A 437 5.73 12.22 -22.89
N SER A 438 5.90 11.39 -23.92
CA SER A 438 4.80 10.79 -24.68
C SER A 438 4.04 9.73 -23.87
N CYS A 439 4.72 9.02 -22.96
CA CYS A 439 4.09 8.12 -21.98
C CYS A 439 3.28 8.93 -20.95
N ILE A 440 3.90 9.96 -20.35
CA ILE A 440 3.25 10.89 -19.40
C ILE A 440 2.05 11.62 -20.02
N ASP A 441 2.10 11.99 -21.31
CA ASP A 441 0.95 12.58 -22.02
C ASP A 441 -0.22 11.59 -22.14
N SER A 442 0.04 10.32 -22.47
CA SER A 442 -0.99 9.26 -22.51
C SER A 442 -1.57 8.94 -21.12
N MET A 443 -0.72 8.88 -20.09
CA MET A 443 -1.10 8.70 -18.68
C MET A 443 -2.07 9.80 -18.23
N ASN A 444 -1.69 11.07 -18.41
CA ASN A 444 -2.54 12.19 -18.01
C ASN A 444 -3.82 12.29 -18.85
N CYS A 445 -3.81 11.86 -20.12
CA CYS A 445 -5.03 11.75 -20.92
C CYS A 445 -5.97 10.66 -20.37
N ALA A 446 -5.44 9.49 -20.00
CA ALA A 446 -6.20 8.42 -19.35
C ALA A 446 -6.86 8.90 -18.04
N MET A 447 -6.10 9.58 -17.18
CA MET A 447 -6.62 10.18 -15.94
C MET A 447 -7.69 11.24 -16.23
N MET A 448 -7.45 12.14 -17.20
CA MET A 448 -8.39 13.20 -17.54
C MET A 448 -9.73 12.66 -18.04
N VAL A 449 -9.71 11.64 -18.91
CA VAL A 449 -10.93 10.98 -19.39
C VAL A 449 -11.61 10.25 -18.23
N GLY A 450 -10.91 9.35 -17.55
CA GLY A 450 -11.50 8.51 -16.50
C GLY A 450 -12.03 9.30 -15.29
N MET A 451 -11.39 10.39 -14.89
CA MET A 451 -11.90 11.25 -13.81
C MET A 451 -13.07 12.14 -14.24
N THR A 452 -13.32 12.33 -15.54
CA THR A 452 -14.45 13.12 -16.05
C THR A 452 -15.72 12.27 -16.00
N THR A 453 -16.36 12.27 -14.83
CA THR A 453 -17.40 11.31 -14.42
C THR A 453 -18.82 11.90 -14.36
N SER A 454 -19.81 11.02 -14.51
CA SER A 454 -21.24 11.27 -14.36
C SER A 454 -21.68 10.97 -12.93
N VAL A 455 -22.61 11.76 -12.40
CA VAL A 455 -23.30 11.46 -11.12
C VAL A 455 -24.66 10.78 -11.33
N LYS A 456 -25.13 10.68 -12.58
CA LYS A 456 -26.55 10.36 -12.89
C LYS A 456 -26.91 8.91 -12.62
N ASP A 457 -25.95 8.01 -12.73
CA ASP A 457 -26.19 6.57 -12.74
C ASP A 457 -26.13 5.96 -11.33
N SER A 458 -25.83 6.77 -10.31
CA SER A 458 -25.75 6.36 -8.90
C SER A 458 -26.25 7.41 -7.90
N GLU A 459 -26.34 8.69 -8.28
CA GLU A 459 -26.77 9.84 -7.45
C GLU A 459 -26.12 9.87 -6.04
N SER A 460 -24.86 9.43 -5.93
CA SER A 460 -24.18 9.14 -4.65
C SER A 460 -22.78 9.74 -4.59
N GLU A 461 -22.48 10.44 -3.49
CA GLU A 461 -21.15 10.96 -3.17
C GLU A 461 -20.09 9.84 -3.09
N VAL A 462 -20.48 8.65 -2.61
CA VAL A 462 -19.58 7.49 -2.51
C VAL A 462 -19.23 6.95 -3.89
N ALA A 463 -20.23 6.78 -4.76
CA ALA A 463 -19.98 6.33 -6.14
C ALA A 463 -19.07 7.32 -6.88
N LEU A 464 -19.39 8.62 -6.84
CA LEU A 464 -18.59 9.68 -7.47
C LEU A 464 -17.13 9.68 -7.00
N PHE A 465 -16.89 9.50 -5.69
CA PHE A 465 -15.53 9.38 -5.16
C PHE A 465 -14.80 8.17 -5.74
N LEU A 466 -15.42 7.00 -5.74
CA LEU A 466 -14.81 5.76 -6.24
C LEU A 466 -14.54 5.82 -7.75
N HIS A 467 -15.50 6.32 -8.54
CA HIS A 467 -15.37 6.51 -9.99
C HIS A 467 -14.25 7.50 -10.36
N GLN A 468 -13.92 8.47 -9.50
CA GLN A 468 -12.78 9.37 -9.74
C GLN A 468 -11.46 8.84 -9.16
N MET A 469 -11.49 8.14 -8.02
CA MET A 469 -10.27 7.67 -7.38
C MET A 469 -9.69 6.41 -8.03
N ILE A 470 -10.49 5.52 -8.61
CA ILE A 470 -9.99 4.38 -9.39
C ILE A 470 -9.06 4.84 -10.55
N PRO A 471 -9.49 5.70 -11.50
CA PRO A 471 -8.62 6.18 -12.58
C PRO A 471 -7.48 7.08 -12.10
N HIS A 472 -7.64 7.81 -11.00
CA HIS A 472 -6.53 8.50 -10.35
C HIS A 472 -5.44 7.51 -9.87
N HIS A 473 -5.84 6.39 -9.25
CA HIS A 473 -4.91 5.37 -8.77
C HIS A 473 -4.28 4.61 -9.94
N GLN A 474 -5.06 4.21 -10.95
CA GLN A 474 -4.53 3.58 -12.17
C GLN A 474 -3.47 4.45 -12.87
N ASN A 475 -3.69 5.77 -12.90
CA ASN A 475 -2.70 6.73 -13.40
C ASN A 475 -1.44 6.80 -12.54
N ALA A 476 -1.58 6.86 -11.20
CA ALA A 476 -0.44 6.87 -10.29
C ALA A 476 0.38 5.57 -10.35
N VAL A 477 -0.29 4.41 -10.48
CA VAL A 477 0.33 3.11 -10.73
C VAL A 477 1.09 3.13 -12.06
N ASN A 478 0.49 3.58 -13.16
CA ASN A 478 1.17 3.67 -14.46
C ASN A 478 2.37 4.63 -14.43
N MET A 479 2.25 5.79 -13.79
CA MET A 479 3.38 6.72 -13.56
C MET A 479 4.48 6.09 -12.71
N ALA A 480 4.13 5.23 -11.75
CA ALA A 480 5.10 4.50 -10.95
C ALA A 480 5.70 3.28 -11.67
N LYS A 481 5.05 2.74 -12.72
CA LYS A 481 5.60 1.67 -13.57
C LYS A 481 6.55 2.16 -14.68
N ASP A 482 6.44 3.38 -15.23
CA ASP A 482 7.45 3.93 -16.19
C ASP A 482 8.73 4.41 -15.47
N TRP A 483 9.21 3.63 -14.50
CA TRP A 483 10.41 3.91 -13.72
C TRP A 483 11.59 3.05 -14.19
N LYS A 484 12.79 3.66 -14.17
CA LYS A 484 14.03 3.05 -14.70
C LYS A 484 15.21 3.16 -13.73
N VAL A 485 14.90 3.52 -12.48
CA VAL A 485 15.84 3.52 -11.35
C VAL A 485 16.18 2.08 -10.98
N LYS A 486 17.36 1.85 -10.43
CA LYS A 486 17.77 0.54 -9.89
C LYS A 486 18.58 0.76 -8.63
N CYS A 487 18.14 0.14 -7.54
CA CYS A 487 18.89 0.05 -6.31
C CYS A 487 19.44 -1.38 -6.13
N ASP A 488 20.73 -1.53 -5.85
CA ASP A 488 21.33 -2.84 -5.61
C ASP A 488 20.82 -3.45 -4.29
N ASP A 489 20.78 -2.66 -3.19
CA ASP A 489 20.32 -3.08 -1.86
C ASP A 489 19.34 -2.06 -1.24
N LEU A 490 18.07 -2.45 -1.12
CA LEU A 490 16.99 -1.58 -0.60
C LEU A 490 17.06 -1.34 0.92
N THR A 491 18.03 -1.93 1.61
CA THR A 491 18.29 -1.72 3.04
C THR A 491 19.44 -0.75 3.32
N ASP A 492 20.18 -0.30 2.30
CA ASP A 492 21.33 0.60 2.46
C ASP A 492 20.93 2.10 2.42
N GLU A 493 20.69 2.67 3.60
CA GLU A 493 20.39 4.10 3.80
C GLU A 493 21.61 5.05 3.70
N GLU A 494 22.86 4.55 3.61
CA GLU A 494 24.08 5.39 3.66
C GLU A 494 24.90 5.40 2.34
N SER A 495 24.55 4.56 1.36
CA SER A 495 25.24 4.44 0.06
C SER A 495 25.12 5.67 -0.87
N GLU A 496 25.93 5.67 -1.94
CA GLU A 496 25.75 6.60 -3.07
C GLU A 496 24.45 6.35 -3.87
N GLN A 497 23.74 5.24 -3.62
CA GLN A 497 22.44 4.91 -4.23
C GLN A 497 21.24 5.26 -3.32
N ALA A 498 21.43 5.75 -2.09
CA ALA A 498 20.36 5.89 -1.10
C ALA A 498 19.13 6.71 -1.60
N ASP A 499 19.34 7.77 -2.39
CA ASP A 499 18.25 8.54 -3.02
C ASP A 499 17.48 7.72 -4.09
N ASP A 500 18.18 6.88 -4.85
CA ASP A 500 17.60 5.96 -5.86
C ASP A 500 16.88 4.77 -5.20
N CYS A 501 17.42 4.25 -4.09
CA CYS A 501 16.79 3.21 -3.25
C CYS A 501 15.51 3.71 -2.59
N ALA A 502 15.52 4.92 -2.01
CA ALA A 502 14.33 5.55 -1.47
C ALA A 502 13.24 5.74 -2.55
N LEU A 503 13.65 6.04 -3.80
CA LEU A 503 12.73 6.17 -4.93
C LEU A 503 12.19 4.80 -5.39
N GLU A 504 13.01 3.75 -5.49
CA GLU A 504 12.54 2.37 -5.77
C GLU A 504 11.49 1.91 -4.74
N ILE A 505 11.72 2.18 -3.45
CA ILE A 505 10.75 1.88 -2.38
C ILE A 505 9.44 2.61 -2.65
N ILE A 506 9.46 3.94 -2.80
CA ILE A 506 8.25 4.75 -3.05
C ILE A 506 7.46 4.25 -4.27
N LEU A 507 8.14 3.86 -5.34
CA LEU A 507 7.49 3.41 -6.59
C LEU A 507 6.84 2.03 -6.44
N ARG A 508 7.52 1.07 -5.79
CA ARG A 508 6.94 -0.25 -5.46
C ARG A 508 5.75 -0.14 -4.51
N GLU A 509 5.88 0.70 -3.48
CA GLU A 509 4.80 1.01 -2.54
C GLU A 509 3.59 1.61 -3.28
N ILE A 510 3.78 2.55 -4.21
CA ILE A 510 2.70 3.10 -5.04
C ILE A 510 2.04 2.01 -5.88
N VAL A 511 2.81 1.22 -6.65
CA VAL A 511 2.26 0.19 -7.55
C VAL A 511 1.40 -0.81 -6.78
N ASN A 512 1.93 -1.36 -5.70
CA ASN A 512 1.26 -2.43 -4.95
C ASN A 512 0.08 -1.91 -4.10
N ASN A 513 0.30 -0.90 -3.24
CA ASN A 513 -0.76 -0.42 -2.36
C ASN A 513 -1.93 0.19 -3.16
N GLN A 514 -1.65 0.93 -4.24
CA GLN A 514 -2.73 1.53 -5.03
C GLN A 514 -3.47 0.51 -5.90
N ASN A 515 -2.82 -0.57 -6.34
CA ASN A 515 -3.50 -1.71 -6.96
C ASN A 515 -4.46 -2.40 -5.98
N ALA A 516 -4.04 -2.72 -4.76
CA ALA A 516 -4.94 -3.26 -3.74
C ALA A 516 -6.11 -2.29 -3.42
N GLN A 517 -5.85 -0.98 -3.36
CA GLN A 517 -6.88 0.03 -3.15
C GLN A 517 -7.86 0.15 -4.34
N ILE A 518 -7.40 0.00 -5.60
CA ILE A 518 -8.29 -0.09 -6.77
C ILE A 518 -9.26 -1.27 -6.63
N GLN A 519 -8.77 -2.44 -6.21
CA GLN A 519 -9.60 -3.64 -6.05
C GLN A 519 -10.64 -3.43 -4.92
N ALA A 520 -10.21 -2.92 -3.77
CA ALA A 520 -11.13 -2.55 -2.68
C ALA A 520 -12.18 -1.52 -3.14
N MET A 521 -11.82 -0.54 -3.96
CA MET A 521 -12.77 0.44 -4.52
C MET A 521 -13.77 -0.19 -5.49
N ARG A 522 -13.33 -1.09 -6.39
CA ARG A 522 -14.19 -1.87 -7.28
C ARG A 522 -15.17 -2.76 -6.51
N ALA A 523 -14.70 -3.45 -5.46
CA ALA A 523 -15.53 -4.26 -4.57
C ALA A 523 -16.57 -3.42 -3.81
N ILE A 524 -16.23 -2.19 -3.39
CA ILE A 524 -17.18 -1.27 -2.74
C ILE A 524 -18.26 -0.75 -3.71
N LEU A 525 -17.94 -0.58 -5.00
CA LEU A 525 -18.94 -0.27 -6.04
C LEU A 525 -19.92 -1.44 -6.20
N GLU A 526 -19.41 -2.66 -6.36
CA GLU A 526 -20.23 -3.88 -6.52
C GLU A 526 -21.11 -4.18 -5.30
N ALA A 527 -20.53 -4.18 -4.09
CA ALA A 527 -21.25 -4.41 -2.83
C ALA A 527 -22.32 -3.33 -2.52
N LYS A 528 -22.34 -2.23 -3.28
CA LYS A 528 -23.38 -1.19 -3.22
C LYS A 528 -24.31 -1.18 -4.45
N ASN A 529 -24.12 -2.09 -5.38
CA ASN A 529 -24.81 -2.17 -6.67
C ASN A 529 -24.71 -0.83 -7.45
N TYR A 530 -23.52 -0.22 -7.44
CA TYR A 530 -23.17 0.88 -8.34
C TYR A 530 -22.49 0.32 -9.61
N PRO A 531 -22.58 1.01 -10.76
CA PRO A 531 -21.74 0.69 -11.92
C PRO A 531 -20.25 0.74 -11.56
N GLN A 532 -19.41 -0.05 -12.23
CA GLN A 532 -17.95 0.02 -12.05
C GLN A 532 -17.35 1.29 -12.69
N GLU A 533 -17.95 1.77 -13.77
CA GLU A 533 -17.58 2.99 -14.50
C GLU A 533 -18.80 3.89 -14.69
N SER A 534 -18.62 5.21 -14.76
CA SER A 534 -19.69 6.18 -15.04
C SER A 534 -19.11 7.40 -15.75
N ASP A 535 -18.65 7.20 -16.98
CA ASP A 535 -17.95 8.22 -17.77
C ASP A 535 -18.87 9.37 -18.21
N CYS A 536 -18.30 10.57 -18.35
CA CYS A 536 -18.96 11.73 -18.93
C CYS A 536 -18.11 12.32 -20.06
N LYS A 537 -18.47 12.04 -21.32
CA LYS A 537 -17.72 12.55 -22.48
C LYS A 537 -17.79 14.08 -22.59
N VAL A 538 -16.64 14.75 -22.46
CA VAL A 538 -16.48 16.21 -22.56
C VAL A 538 -15.37 16.54 -23.54
N PRO A 539 -15.68 16.86 -24.82
CA PRO A 539 -14.67 17.14 -25.83
C PRO A 539 -13.98 18.49 -25.57
N ILE A 540 -12.65 18.53 -25.72
CA ILE A 540 -11.86 19.75 -25.51
C ILE A 540 -11.80 20.53 -26.82
N GLY A 541 -12.78 21.43 -27.00
CA GLY A 541 -12.91 22.25 -28.21
C GLY A 541 -11.81 23.30 -28.35
N SER A 542 -11.14 23.33 -29.50
CA SER A 542 -10.20 24.37 -29.90
C SER A 542 -10.90 25.67 -30.38
N GLU A 543 -11.91 26.12 -29.64
CA GLU A 543 -12.54 27.43 -29.84
C GLU A 543 -11.63 28.56 -29.37
N GLY A 544 -10.63 28.89 -30.19
CA GLY A 544 -9.97 30.18 -30.13
C GLY A 544 -11.01 31.31 -30.25
N PRO A 545 -10.86 32.43 -29.52
CA PRO A 545 -11.91 33.44 -29.40
C PRO A 545 -12.28 34.03 -30.76
N SER A 546 -13.54 33.79 -31.16
CA SER A 546 -14.11 34.24 -32.43
C SER A 546 -14.47 35.74 -32.40
N ASP A 547 -13.45 36.59 -32.26
CA ASP A 547 -13.54 38.05 -32.23
C ASP A 547 -14.02 38.61 -33.59
N ASN A 548 -15.34 38.65 -33.80
CA ASN A 548 -15.98 39.31 -34.93
C ASN A 548 -17.15 40.20 -34.48
N LYS A 549 -17.12 41.47 -34.89
CA LYS A 549 -17.81 42.57 -34.21
C LYS A 549 -19.05 43.05 -34.96
N SER A 550 -20.14 43.25 -34.22
CA SER A 550 -21.11 44.36 -34.39
C SER A 550 -21.96 44.44 -33.12
N ASP A 551 -22.33 45.62 -32.59
CA ASP A 551 -22.22 46.97 -33.13
C ASP A 551 -21.31 47.90 -32.31
N ALA A 552 -20.74 48.91 -32.97
CA ALA A 552 -20.06 50.04 -32.35
C ALA A 552 -20.83 51.33 -32.61
N ASN A 553 -21.26 52.02 -31.55
CA ASN A 553 -21.89 53.35 -31.64
C ASN A 553 -21.07 54.40 -30.87
N VAL A 554 -19.91 54.76 -31.43
CA VAL A 554 -19.16 55.96 -31.02
C VAL A 554 -18.75 56.73 -32.27
N THR A 555 -19.08 58.03 -32.28
CA THR A 555 -18.86 58.94 -33.40
C THR A 555 -17.43 59.48 -33.41
N THR A 556 -16.74 59.53 -34.56
CA THR A 556 -16.15 60.76 -35.15
C THR A 556 -15.32 60.52 -36.43
N SER A 557 -15.25 61.57 -37.25
CA SER A 557 -14.35 61.88 -38.39
C SER A 557 -12.95 61.20 -38.43
N SER A 558 -12.30 60.96 -39.58
CA SER A 558 -12.23 61.82 -40.78
C SER A 558 -11.58 61.20 -42.05
N LEU A 559 -11.96 61.72 -43.24
CA LEU A 559 -11.13 61.99 -44.46
C LEU A 559 -10.39 60.85 -45.22
N GLY A 560 -10.54 60.86 -46.56
CA GLY A 560 -9.71 60.13 -47.57
C GLY A 560 -10.48 59.02 -48.31
N ALA A 561 -11.06 59.23 -49.50
CA ALA A 561 -10.42 59.32 -50.83
C ALA A 561 -9.51 58.09 -51.11
N SER A 562 -9.70 57.23 -52.13
CA SER A 562 -10.41 57.30 -53.43
C SER A 562 -10.56 55.86 -53.99
N SER A 563 -11.29 55.49 -55.07
CA SER A 563 -12.08 56.22 -56.09
C SER A 563 -13.04 55.26 -56.83
N SER A 564 -14.16 55.82 -57.32
CA SER A 564 -14.90 55.42 -58.54
C SER A 564 -15.26 53.94 -58.82
N ILE A 565 -16.57 53.68 -58.91
CA ILE A 565 -17.25 53.49 -60.20
C ILE A 565 -18.66 54.10 -60.09
N SER A 566 -19.18 54.67 -61.18
CA SER A 566 -20.52 55.25 -61.31
C SER A 566 -21.33 54.43 -62.36
N LEU A 567 -22.60 54.66 -62.73
CA LEU A 567 -23.41 55.87 -62.71
C LEU A 567 -24.91 55.55 -62.99
N THR A 568 -25.82 55.66 -62.02
CA THR A 568 -27.25 56.10 -62.23
C THR A 568 -28.16 55.24 -63.17
N ILE A 569 -29.44 55.54 -63.52
CA ILE A 569 -30.40 56.62 -63.19
C ILE A 569 -31.88 56.14 -63.35
N ASN A 570 -32.83 56.85 -62.72
CA ASN A 570 -34.31 56.82 -62.89
C ASN A 570 -35.05 55.48 -62.61
N GLY A 571 -36.30 55.47 -62.11
CA GLY A 571 -37.11 56.57 -61.54
C GLY A 571 -38.48 56.78 -62.20
N ALA A 572 -39.56 56.54 -61.46
CA ALA A 572 -40.91 57.02 -61.76
C ALA A 572 -41.77 57.04 -60.48
N SER A 573 -42.59 58.08 -60.30
CA SER A 573 -43.64 58.15 -59.28
C SER A 573 -44.98 58.43 -59.97
N PHE A 574 -46.10 57.91 -59.46
CA PHE A 574 -47.25 58.73 -58.99
C PHE A 574 -48.54 57.94 -58.61
N VAL A 575 -49.37 58.59 -57.77
CA VAL A 575 -50.83 58.39 -57.56
C VAL A 575 -51.33 57.09 -56.89
N THR A 576 -51.30 57.13 -55.56
CA THR A 576 -52.38 56.81 -54.59
C THR A 576 -53.39 55.66 -54.82
N ALA A 577 -53.49 54.81 -53.80
CA ALA A 577 -54.75 54.21 -53.32
C ALA A 577 -54.82 54.29 -51.78
N SER A 578 -56.02 54.13 -51.20
CA SER A 578 -56.40 54.52 -49.83
C SER A 578 -55.76 53.72 -48.67
N MET A 579 -55.74 54.37 -47.49
CA MET A 579 -56.08 53.91 -46.12
C MET A 579 -55.95 52.39 -45.78
N MET A 580 -55.42 51.98 -44.62
CA MET A 580 -55.36 52.67 -43.31
C MET A 580 -54.26 52.07 -42.38
N LEU A 581 -53.86 52.85 -41.36
CA LEU A 581 -53.42 52.48 -39.99
C LEU A 581 -53.27 50.96 -39.66
N ALA A 582 -52.12 50.46 -39.18
CA ALA A 582 -51.47 50.68 -37.86
C ALA A 582 -51.68 49.47 -36.91
N LEU A 583 -50.83 49.16 -35.92
CA LEU A 583 -49.55 49.72 -35.49
C LEU A 583 -48.68 48.57 -34.91
N TYR A 584 -47.47 48.44 -35.47
CA TYR A 584 -46.17 48.24 -34.80
C TYR A 584 -45.88 47.09 -33.81
N LEU A 585 -44.64 46.60 -33.98
CA LEU A 585 -43.90 45.64 -33.16
C LEU A 585 -42.75 46.35 -32.43
N SER A 586 -42.08 45.57 -31.55
CA SER A 586 -40.67 45.68 -31.15
C SER A 586 -40.16 47.06 -30.71
#